data_AF-A0A2D5I4U8-F1
#
_entry.id   AF-A0A2D5I4U8-F1
#
_cell.length_a   1.000
_cell.length_b   1.000
_cell.length_c   1.000
_cell.angle_alpha   90.00
_cell.angle_beta   90.00
_cell.angle_gamma   90.00
#
_symmetry.space_group_name_H-M   'P 1'
#
loop_
_entity.id
_entity.type
_entity.pdbx_description
1 polymer ?
#
loop_
_entity_poly.entity_id
_entity_poly.type
_entity_poly.pdbx_seq_one_letter_code
_entity_poly.pdbx_strand_id
1 'polypeptide(L)'
;LSKGTANLQEDNKQSIYEGCFESLIGAVFLDGGLDQATIVAISLFSKELDEISLENSFKDPKTQLQEVFQSRGMSPPTYSHFENNSGFECSLTFQEKCYSSLSKSKQGAELKVAEKVLKDIGHTHD
;
A
#
# COMPACT_ATOMS: atom_id res chain seq x y z
N LEU A 1 2.24 26.39 12.58
CA LEU A 1 3.05 25.15 12.48
C LEU A 1 4.16 25.18 13.53
N SER A 2 4.41 24.08 14.22
CA SER A 2 5.37 24.00 15.34
C SER A 2 6.83 24.15 14.84
N LYS A 3 7.67 24.83 15.62
CA LYS A 3 9.09 25.09 15.29
C LYS A 3 9.90 23.80 15.10
N GLY A 4 9.48 22.68 15.69
CA GLY A 4 10.16 21.39 15.62
C GLY A 4 10.07 20.67 14.26
N THR A 5 9.05 20.97 13.44
CA THR A 5 8.85 20.30 12.14
C THR A 5 9.32 21.14 10.95
N ALA A 6 9.89 22.33 11.20
CA ALA A 6 10.20 23.30 10.15
C ALA A 6 11.29 22.84 9.16
N ASN A 7 12.18 21.93 9.56
CA ASN A 7 13.33 21.47 8.78
C ASN A 7 13.25 20.00 8.31
N LEU A 8 12.10 19.33 8.49
CA LEU A 8 11.95 17.93 8.11
C LEU A 8 11.44 17.80 6.66
N GLN A 9 11.93 16.79 5.94
CA GLN A 9 11.35 16.36 4.65
C GLN A 9 9.88 15.97 4.85
N GLU A 10 9.03 16.21 3.85
CA GLU A 10 7.57 16.02 3.95
C GLU A 10 7.17 14.62 4.44
N ASP A 11 7.86 13.58 3.96
CA ASP A 11 7.65 12.18 4.38
C ASP A 11 7.81 12.00 5.90
N ASN A 12 8.80 12.67 6.51
CA ASN A 12 9.00 12.62 7.97
C ASN A 12 7.91 13.37 8.74
N LYS A 13 7.28 14.39 8.14
CA LYS A 13 6.16 15.09 8.77
C LYS A 13 4.91 14.22 8.78
N GLN A 14 4.66 13.50 7.69
CA GLN A 14 3.54 12.56 7.58
C GLN A 14 3.63 11.48 8.66
N SER A 15 4.79 10.83 8.82
CA SER A 15 4.96 9.83 9.88
C SER A 15 4.80 10.37 11.30
N ILE A 16 5.14 11.63 11.55
CA ILE A 16 4.87 12.27 12.85
C ILE A 16 3.37 12.47 13.06
N TYR A 17 2.65 12.93 12.03
CA TYR A 17 1.20 13.10 12.13
C TYR A 17 0.47 11.77 12.29
N GLU A 18 0.91 10.74 11.57
CA GLU A 18 0.42 9.36 11.73
C GLU A 18 0.63 8.87 13.16
N GLY A 19 1.84 9.01 13.71
CA GLY A 19 2.13 8.60 15.09
C GLY A 19 1.35 9.39 16.15
N CYS A 20 1.13 10.70 15.93
CA CYS A 20 0.26 11.50 16.81
C CYS A 20 -1.19 11.04 16.75
N PHE A 21 -1.69 10.70 15.55
CA PHE A 21 -3.04 10.19 15.37
C PHE A 21 -3.24 8.84 16.06
N GLU A 22 -2.31 7.88 15.86
CA GLU A 22 -2.34 6.59 16.56
C GLU A 22 -2.32 6.75 18.08
N SER A 23 -1.50 7.67 18.59
CA SER A 23 -1.41 7.96 20.03
C SER A 23 -2.73 8.50 20.59
N LEU A 24 -3.46 9.33 19.83
CA LEU A 24 -4.76 9.85 20.23
C LEU A 24 -5.79 8.72 20.32
N ILE A 25 -5.85 7.84 19.32
CA ILE A 25 -6.73 6.66 19.34
C ILE A 25 -6.36 5.73 20.50
N GLY A 26 -5.06 5.54 20.76
CA GLY A 26 -4.56 4.79 21.90
C GLY A 26 -5.01 5.36 23.24
N ALA A 27 -5.02 6.69 23.41
CA ALA A 27 -5.53 7.33 24.62
C ALA A 27 -7.03 7.07 24.82
N VAL A 28 -7.85 7.19 23.76
CA VAL A 28 -9.28 6.85 23.81
C VAL A 28 -9.49 5.38 24.19
N PHE A 29 -8.67 4.47 23.65
CA PHE A 29 -8.71 3.05 24.02
C PHE A 29 -8.38 2.82 25.50
N LEU A 30 -7.35 3.48 26.03
CA LEU A 30 -6.96 3.33 27.44
C LEU A 30 -8.04 3.84 28.39
N ASP A 31 -8.74 4.92 28.04
CA ASP A 31 -9.77 5.52 28.88
C ASP A 31 -11.15 4.86 28.72
N GLY A 32 -11.51 4.48 27.49
CA GLY A 32 -12.86 4.06 27.11
C GLY A 32 -13.00 2.61 26.63
N GLY A 33 -11.89 1.88 26.51
CA GLY A 33 -11.87 0.52 25.96
C GLY A 33 -12.06 0.46 24.45
N LEU A 34 -12.11 -0.78 23.93
CA LEU A 34 -12.16 -1.06 22.49
C LEU A 34 -13.40 -0.46 21.83
N ASP A 35 -14.58 -0.63 22.42
CA ASP A 35 -15.85 -0.18 21.83
C ASP A 35 -15.86 1.34 21.57
N GLN A 36 -15.39 2.14 22.54
CA GLN A 36 -15.31 3.59 22.39
C GLN A 36 -14.25 4.00 21.37
N ALA A 37 -13.09 3.35 21.37
CA ALA A 37 -12.05 3.60 20.38
C ALA A 37 -12.55 3.29 18.96
N THR A 38 -13.31 2.21 18.77
CA THR A 38 -13.92 1.85 17.48
C THR A 38 -14.95 2.88 17.03
N ILE A 39 -15.84 3.34 17.91
CA ILE A 39 -16.82 4.39 17.58
C ILE A 39 -16.11 5.67 17.14
N VAL A 40 -15.08 6.09 17.88
CA VAL A 40 -14.31 7.30 17.55
C VAL A 40 -13.60 7.12 16.21
N ALA A 41 -12.90 6.00 15.99
CA ALA A 41 -12.20 5.74 14.73
C ALA A 41 -13.16 5.73 13.53
N ILE A 42 -14.30 5.04 13.62
CA ILE A 42 -15.29 4.98 12.53
C ILE A 42 -15.89 6.37 12.26
N SER A 43 -16.22 7.13 13.31
CA SER A 43 -16.82 8.46 13.12
C SER A 43 -15.85 9.44 12.45
N LEU A 44 -14.55 9.36 12.74
CA LEU A 44 -13.50 10.17 12.11
C LEU A 44 -13.36 9.93 10.61
N PHE A 45 -13.64 8.72 10.13
CA PHE A 45 -13.54 8.35 8.71
C PHE A 45 -14.91 8.15 8.03
N SER A 46 -16.02 8.42 8.73
CA SER A 46 -17.37 8.07 8.27
C SER A 46 -17.68 8.65 6.88
N LYS A 47 -17.30 9.90 6.65
CA LYS A 47 -17.52 10.58 5.38
C LYS A 47 -16.69 9.96 4.25
N GLU A 48 -15.42 9.71 4.48
CA GLU A 48 -14.53 9.08 3.50
C GLU A 48 -15.00 7.66 3.19
N LEU A 49 -15.46 6.91 4.20
CA LEU A 49 -16.01 5.57 4.03
C LEU A 49 -17.29 5.57 3.20
N ASP A 50 -18.16 6.57 3.37
CA ASP A 50 -19.38 6.75 2.57
C ASP A 50 -19.07 7.12 1.11
N GLU A 51 -17.94 7.79 0.87
CA GLU A 51 -17.47 8.18 -0.47
C GLU A 51 -16.74 7.04 -1.23
N ILE A 52 -16.37 5.95 -0.56
CA ILE A 52 -15.76 4.77 -1.20
C ILE A 52 -16.83 4.00 -1.98
N SER A 53 -16.84 4.18 -3.31
CA SER A 53 -17.63 3.34 -4.22
C SER A 53 -16.91 2.01 -4.49
N LEU A 54 -17.68 0.92 -4.65
CA LEU A 54 -17.17 -0.40 -5.09
C LEU A 54 -16.44 -0.33 -6.44
N GLU A 55 -16.79 0.65 -7.28
CA GLU A 55 -16.14 0.94 -8.57
C GLU A 55 -14.71 1.49 -8.40
N ASN A 56 -14.43 2.15 -7.27
CA ASN A 56 -13.11 2.62 -6.86
C ASN A 56 -12.43 1.63 -5.91
N SER A 57 -12.67 0.33 -6.05
CA SER A 57 -11.93 -0.68 -5.30
C SER A 57 -10.45 -0.57 -5.64
N PHE A 58 -9.74 0.21 -4.83
CA PHE A 58 -8.30 0.38 -4.79
C PHE A 58 -7.68 -0.92 -4.28
N LYS A 59 -7.99 -2.05 -4.94
CA LYS A 59 -7.32 -3.30 -4.65
C LYS A 59 -5.84 -3.06 -4.96
N ASP A 60 -5.02 -3.26 -3.95
CA ASP A 60 -3.58 -3.18 -4.10
C ASP A 60 -3.13 -4.06 -5.30
N PRO A 61 -2.32 -3.54 -6.24
CA PRO A 61 -1.87 -4.29 -7.43
C PRO A 61 -1.27 -5.66 -7.11
N LYS A 62 -0.64 -5.84 -5.93
CA LYS A 62 -0.12 -7.14 -5.50
C LYS A 62 -1.24 -8.12 -5.21
N THR A 63 -2.30 -7.66 -4.55
CA THR A 63 -3.49 -8.47 -4.25
C THR A 63 -4.21 -8.85 -5.53
N GLN A 64 -4.42 -7.90 -6.45
CA GLN A 64 -5.02 -8.18 -7.76
C GLN A 64 -4.21 -9.21 -8.55
N LEU A 65 -2.88 -9.07 -8.60
CA LEU A 65 -2.03 -10.00 -9.33
C LEU A 65 -2.09 -11.41 -8.73
N GLN A 66 -2.13 -11.52 -7.41
CA GLN A 66 -2.28 -12.80 -6.72
C GLN A 66 -3.62 -13.47 -7.05
N GLU A 67 -4.72 -12.73 -7.05
CA GLU A 67 -6.05 -13.23 -7.45
C GLU A 67 -6.06 -13.72 -8.91
N VAL A 68 -5.42 -12.98 -9.82
CA VAL A 68 -5.29 -13.37 -11.23
C VAL A 68 -4.51 -14.68 -11.37
N PHE A 69 -3.42 -14.85 -10.62
CA PHE A 69 -2.62 -16.08 -10.68
C PHE A 69 -3.40 -17.27 -10.13
N GLN A 70 -4.09 -17.09 -9.00
CA GLN A 70 -4.91 -18.12 -8.38
C GLN A 70 -6.11 -18.53 -9.25
N SER A 71 -6.83 -17.56 -9.83
CA SER A 71 -7.98 -17.84 -10.72
C SER A 71 -7.58 -18.59 -11.99
N ARG A 72 -6.33 -18.45 -12.45
CA ARG A 72 -5.76 -19.19 -13.58
C ARG A 72 -5.11 -20.53 -13.20
N GLY A 73 -5.21 -20.95 -11.93
CA GLY A 73 -4.60 -22.19 -11.43
C GLY A 73 -3.07 -22.17 -11.40
N MET A 74 -2.45 -21.00 -11.42
CA MET A 74 -1.00 -20.84 -11.36
C MET A 74 -0.51 -20.73 -9.91
N SER A 75 0.75 -21.08 -9.67
CA SER A 75 1.42 -20.78 -8.40
C SER A 75 1.47 -19.27 -8.17
N PRO A 76 1.43 -18.76 -6.93
CA PRO A 76 1.50 -17.33 -6.63
C PRO A 76 2.71 -16.63 -7.26
N PRO A 77 2.63 -15.30 -7.49
CA PRO A 77 3.71 -14.56 -8.13
C PRO A 77 4.98 -14.55 -7.27
N THR A 78 6.13 -14.88 -7.86
CA THR A 78 7.43 -14.90 -7.16
C THR A 78 8.22 -13.62 -7.50
N TYR A 79 8.61 -12.90 -6.45
CA TYR A 79 9.37 -11.65 -6.56
C TYR A 79 10.83 -11.87 -6.16
N SER A 80 11.74 -11.27 -6.93
CA SER A 80 13.17 -11.18 -6.63
C SER A 80 13.51 -9.75 -6.25
N HIS A 81 14.32 -9.57 -5.21
CA HIS A 81 14.68 -8.25 -4.69
C HIS A 81 16.18 -8.05 -4.71
N PHE A 82 16.60 -6.86 -5.10
CA PHE A 82 17.99 -6.43 -5.07
C PHE A 82 18.06 -5.01 -4.52
N GLU A 83 19.00 -4.75 -3.60
CA GLU A 83 19.22 -3.43 -3.04
C GLU A 83 20.49 -2.83 -3.65
N ASN A 84 20.39 -1.58 -4.13
CA ASN A 84 21.50 -0.85 -4.72
C ASN A 84 21.59 0.56 -4.14
N ASN A 85 22.67 1.30 -4.48
CA ASN A 85 22.88 2.67 -4.01
C ASN A 85 21.76 3.66 -4.43
N SER A 86 20.90 3.27 -5.36
CA SER A 86 19.81 4.07 -5.91
C SER A 86 18.42 3.67 -5.38
N GLY A 87 18.32 2.62 -4.55
CA GLY A 87 17.09 2.14 -3.93
C GLY A 87 16.91 0.62 -3.98
N PHE A 88 15.65 0.20 -3.92
CA PHE A 88 15.23 -1.20 -3.98
C PHE A 88 14.71 -1.53 -5.37
N GLU A 89 15.37 -2.47 -6.02
CA GLU A 89 14.95 -3.06 -7.27
C GLU A 89 14.18 -4.35 -7.00
N CYS A 90 13.06 -4.52 -7.70
CA CYS A 90 12.26 -5.73 -7.65
C CYS A 90 12.05 -6.23 -9.07
N SER A 91 12.07 -7.56 -9.25
CA SER A 91 11.74 -8.20 -10.51
C SER A 91 10.81 -9.40 -10.34
N LEU A 92 10.01 -9.66 -11.37
CA LEU A 92 9.07 -10.77 -11.46
C LEU A 92 9.07 -11.32 -12.88
N THR A 93 9.04 -12.64 -13.03
CA THR A 93 8.93 -13.28 -14.36
C THR A 93 7.51 -13.83 -14.56
N PHE A 94 6.91 -13.51 -15.69
CA PHE A 94 5.60 -14.01 -16.10
C PHE A 94 5.60 -14.30 -17.61
N GLN A 95 5.18 -15.51 -18.01
CA GLN A 95 5.14 -15.96 -19.41
C GLN A 95 6.44 -15.65 -20.19
N GLU A 96 7.58 -16.05 -19.64
CA GLU A 96 8.93 -15.82 -20.22
C GLU A 96 9.36 -14.35 -20.34
N LYS A 97 8.53 -13.39 -19.92
CA LYS A 97 8.90 -11.98 -19.80
C LYS A 97 9.34 -11.65 -18.37
N CYS A 98 10.42 -10.88 -18.25
CA CYS A 98 10.89 -10.35 -16.97
C CYS A 98 10.46 -8.89 -16.82
N TYR A 99 9.80 -8.57 -15.71
CA TYR A 99 9.37 -7.22 -15.34
C TYR A 99 10.21 -6.77 -14.16
N SER A 100 10.81 -5.58 -14.23
CA SER A 100 11.55 -5.00 -13.11
C SER A 100 11.16 -3.55 -12.83
N SER A 101 11.33 -3.11 -11.59
CA SER A 101 11.13 -1.72 -11.18
C SER A 101 12.03 -1.32 -10.02
N LEU A 102 12.36 -0.02 -9.95
CA LEU A 102 13.13 0.59 -8.87
C LEU A 102 12.24 1.53 -8.04
N SER A 103 12.39 1.49 -6.72
CA SER A 103 11.73 2.40 -5.79
C SER A 103 12.61 2.71 -4.57
N LYS A 104 12.24 3.74 -3.81
CA LYS A 104 12.90 4.08 -2.53
C LYS A 104 12.58 3.09 -1.41
N SER A 105 11.58 2.20 -1.60
CA SER A 105 11.18 1.17 -0.63
C SER A 105 10.93 -0.18 -1.31
N LYS A 106 11.14 -1.28 -0.58
CA LYS A 106 10.87 -2.65 -1.06
C LYS A 106 9.42 -2.81 -1.54
N GLN A 107 8.48 -2.36 -0.71
CA GLN A 107 7.06 -2.45 -1.01
C GLN A 107 6.69 -1.65 -2.27
N GLY A 108 7.24 -0.43 -2.43
CA GLY A 108 6.96 0.37 -3.62
C GLY A 108 7.53 -0.22 -4.90
N ALA A 109 8.65 -0.96 -4.84
CA ALA A 109 9.22 -1.65 -5.99
C ALA A 109 8.37 -2.86 -6.40
N GLU A 110 7.87 -3.64 -5.42
CA GLU A 110 6.94 -4.75 -5.67
C GLU A 110 5.64 -4.27 -6.31
N LEU A 111 5.03 -3.22 -5.75
CA LEU A 111 3.75 -2.69 -6.21
C LEU A 111 3.81 -2.28 -7.69
N LYS A 112 4.86 -1.54 -8.06
CA LYS A 112 5.10 -1.11 -9.45
C LYS A 112 5.34 -2.27 -10.40
N VAL A 113 6.03 -3.33 -9.96
CA VAL A 113 6.20 -4.54 -10.78
C VAL A 113 4.85 -5.23 -10.98
N ALA A 114 4.05 -5.36 -9.92
CA ALA A 114 2.73 -5.97 -10.00
C ALA A 114 1.81 -5.20 -10.97
N GLU A 115 1.82 -3.86 -10.93
CA GLU A 115 1.09 -3.03 -11.89
C GLU A 115 1.52 -3.26 -13.35
N LYS A 116 2.82 -3.36 -13.61
CA LYS A 116 3.34 -3.62 -14.97
C LYS A 116 2.84 -4.97 -15.51
N VAL A 117 2.86 -5.99 -14.66
CA VAL A 117 2.42 -7.33 -15.03
C VAL A 117 0.90 -7.34 -15.28
N LEU A 118 0.12 -6.70 -14.39
CA LEU A 118 -1.33 -6.58 -14.56
C LEU A 118 -1.72 -5.86 -15.86
N LYS A 119 -0.99 -4.79 -16.24
CA LYS A 119 -1.23 -4.09 -17.51
C LYS A 119 -0.98 -4.98 -18.73
N ASP A 120 0.09 -5.78 -18.72
CA ASP A 120 0.38 -6.72 -19.81
C ASP A 120 -0.69 -7.84 -19.89
N ILE A 121 -1.15 -8.33 -18.73
CA ILE A 121 -2.24 -9.30 -18.65
C ILE A 121 -3.55 -8.71 -19.20
N GLY A 122 -3.85 -7.44 -18.88
CA GLY A 122 -5.05 -6.74 -19.35
C GLY A 122 -5.07 -6.50 -20.87
N HIS A 123 -3.91 -6.20 -21.48
CA HIS A 123 -3.80 -5.99 -22.94
C HIS A 123 -3.86 -7.28 -23.77
N THR A 124 -3.72 -8.45 -23.16
CA THR A 124 -3.75 -9.74 -23.86
C THR A 124 -5.19 -10.29 -24.03
N HIS A 125 -6.21 -9.59 -23.51
CA HIS A 125 -7.62 -10.00 -23.52
C HIS A 125 -8.54 -9.22 -24.48
N ASP A 126 -7.98 -8.45 -25.43
CA ASP A 126 -8.71 -7.88 -26.59
C ASP A 126 -8.43 -8.67 -27.89
#